data_AF-A0A524GFT1-F1
#
_entry.id   AF-A0A524GFT1-F1
#
_cell.length_a   1.000
_cell.length_b   1.000
_cell.length_c   1.000
_cell.angle_alpha   90.00
_cell.angle_beta   90.00
_cell.angle_gamma   90.00
#
_symmetry.space_group_name_H-M   'P 1'
#
loop_
_entity.id
_entity.type
_entity.pdbx_description
1 polymer ?
#
loop_
_entity_poly.entity_id
_entity_poly.type
_entity_poly.pdbx_seq_one_letter_code
_entity_poly.pdbx_strand_id
1 'polypeptide(L)'
;IVGLAAAIMGVGGGFLTFPIFVYGLGVSSATTVGTDIFQIIFTAGYAGLGQYAIYGFIFYTLAIGMLLGSLIGIQVGSLVTKVVPGTTIRGFYATAVIAGFLNRVFALPTKLSKMDVISISDKTGYILEQIGVYLFFIVISIFALWVFYVFFTNIKTLKGEGVHS
;
A
#
# COMPACT_ATOMS: atom_id res chain seq x y z
N ILE A 1 -5.96 -6.95 16.81
CA ILE A 1 -5.56 -5.51 16.85
C ILE A 1 -5.14 -5.02 15.47
N VAL A 2 -4.09 -5.57 14.85
CA VAL A 2 -3.62 -5.14 13.51
C VAL A 2 -4.68 -5.31 12.42
N GLY A 3 -5.37 -6.45 12.35
CA GLY A 3 -6.46 -6.65 11.37
C GLY A 3 -7.65 -5.72 11.54
N LEU A 4 -7.98 -5.33 12.79
CA LEU A 4 -9.02 -4.35 13.08
C LEU A 4 -8.57 -2.94 12.65
N ALA A 5 -7.33 -2.56 12.97
CA ALA A 5 -6.75 -1.30 12.54
C ALA A 5 -6.66 -1.21 11.01
N ALA A 6 -6.26 -2.29 10.34
CA ALA A 6 -6.21 -2.40 8.88
C ALA A 6 -7.59 -2.24 8.24
N ALA A 7 -8.61 -2.92 8.78
CA ALA A 7 -9.98 -2.83 8.32
C ALA A 7 -10.57 -1.42 8.51
N ILE A 8 -10.29 -0.78 9.64
CA ILE A 8 -10.72 0.60 9.92
C ILE A 8 -9.98 1.60 9.02
N MET A 9 -8.68 1.38 8.75
CA MET A 9 -7.87 2.29 7.94
C MET A 9 -8.09 2.11 6.44
N GLY A 10 -8.52 0.93 5.98
CA GLY A 10 -8.71 0.61 4.56
C GLY A 10 -7.39 0.39 3.80
N VAL A 11 -6.28 0.28 4.54
CA VAL A 11 -4.93 0.04 4.04
C VAL A 11 -4.51 -1.31 4.62
N GLY A 12 -4.06 -2.25 3.78
CA GLY A 12 -3.68 -3.60 4.20
C GLY A 12 -2.79 -3.57 5.45
N GLY A 13 -3.03 -4.49 6.40
CA GLY A 13 -2.49 -4.40 7.77
C GLY A 13 -0.97 -4.30 7.90
N GLY A 14 -0.24 -4.62 6.84
CA GLY A 14 1.21 -4.47 6.72
C GLY A 14 1.79 -3.11 7.03
N PHE A 15 1.00 -2.05 6.82
CA PHE A 15 1.39 -0.69 7.18
C PHE A 15 1.92 -0.60 8.62
N LEU A 16 1.24 -1.27 9.56
CA LEU A 16 1.56 -1.22 10.98
C LEU A 16 2.49 -2.37 11.39
N THR A 17 2.30 -3.55 10.79
CA THR A 17 3.08 -4.76 11.07
C THR A 17 4.57 -4.58 10.73
N PHE A 18 4.86 -3.94 9.59
CA PHE A 18 6.23 -3.79 9.09
C PHE A 18 7.14 -2.97 10.02
N PRO A 19 6.79 -1.74 10.44
CA PRO A 19 7.64 -0.97 11.34
C PRO A 19 7.80 -1.63 12.73
N ILE A 20 6.76 -2.30 13.23
CA ILE A 20 6.84 -3.02 14.51
C ILE A 20 7.86 -4.15 14.44
N PHE A 21 7.82 -4.98 13.40
CA PHE A 21 8.76 -6.10 13.28
C PHE A 21 10.18 -5.65 12.93
N VAL A 22 10.35 -4.67 12.03
CA VAL A 22 11.68 -4.22 11.59
C VAL A 22 12.37 -3.34 12.63
N TYR A 23 11.65 -2.36 13.20
CA TYR A 23 12.25 -1.41 14.15
C TYR A 23 12.05 -1.80 15.60
N GLY A 24 10.91 -2.40 15.95
CA GLY A 24 10.63 -2.83 17.32
C GLY A 24 11.29 -4.15 17.68
N LEU A 25 11.29 -5.12 16.76
CA LEU A 25 11.77 -6.49 17.00
C LEU A 25 13.07 -6.83 16.25
N GLY A 26 13.59 -5.93 15.42
CA GLY A 26 14.85 -6.13 14.68
C GLY A 26 14.80 -7.24 13.64
N VAL A 27 13.62 -7.69 13.23
CA VAL A 27 13.44 -8.77 12.25
C VAL A 27 13.84 -8.27 10.86
N SER A 28 14.40 -9.17 10.03
CA SER A 28 14.77 -8.84 8.66
C SER A 28 13.55 -8.34 7.87
N SER A 29 13.76 -7.38 6.96
CA SER A 29 12.68 -6.82 6.15
C SER A 29 12.02 -7.87 5.25
N ALA A 30 12.80 -8.82 4.72
CA ALA A 30 12.28 -9.89 3.87
C ALA A 30 11.38 -10.85 4.65
N THR A 31 11.80 -11.30 5.83
CA THR A 31 11.00 -12.18 6.71
C THR A 31 9.72 -11.46 7.15
N THR A 32 9.82 -10.19 7.53
CA THR A 32 8.68 -9.38 7.95
C THR A 32 7.62 -9.26 6.87
N VAL A 33 8.02 -8.99 5.63
CA VAL A 33 7.09 -8.89 4.48
C VAL A 33 6.40 -10.23 4.22
N GLY A 34 7.13 -11.34 4.28
CA GLY A 34 6.56 -12.68 4.09
C GLY A 34 5.51 -13.02 5.15
N THR A 35 5.80 -12.76 6.43
CA THR A 35 4.87 -13.00 7.54
C THR A 35 3.61 -12.14 7.42
N ASP A 36 3.76 -10.88 7.02
CA ASP A 36 2.63 -9.97 6.87
C ASP A 36 1.72 -10.37 5.69
N ILE A 37 2.28 -10.71 4.53
CA ILE A 37 1.51 -11.22 3.39
C ILE A 37 0.74 -12.48 3.77
N PHE A 38 1.38 -13.42 4.47
CA PHE A 38 0.73 -14.64 4.94
C PHE A 38 -0.48 -14.30 5.82
N GLN A 39 -0.31 -13.40 6.81
CA GLN A 39 -1.40 -12.95 7.66
C GLN A 39 -2.54 -12.28 6.85
N ILE A 40 -2.19 -11.44 5.88
CA ILE A 40 -3.18 -10.74 5.04
C ILE A 40 -4.01 -11.74 4.23
N ILE A 41 -3.40 -12.78 3.65
CA ILE A 41 -4.13 -13.79 2.87
C ILE A 41 -5.23 -14.45 3.71
N PHE A 42 -4.92 -14.89 4.93
CA PHE A 42 -5.93 -15.52 5.80
C PHE A 42 -6.97 -14.53 6.31
N THR A 43 -6.55 -13.33 6.72
CA THR A 43 -7.48 -12.35 7.31
C THR A 43 -8.39 -11.71 6.26
N ALA A 44 -7.84 -11.28 5.12
CA ALA A 44 -8.61 -10.72 4.02
C ALA A 44 -9.39 -11.79 3.25
N GLY A 45 -8.82 -13.00 3.09
CA GLY A 45 -9.51 -14.13 2.47
C GLY A 45 -10.74 -14.56 3.27
N TYR A 46 -10.61 -14.70 4.59
CA TYR A 46 -11.74 -15.01 5.46
C TYR A 46 -12.80 -13.90 5.47
N ALA A 47 -12.39 -12.63 5.55
CA ALA A 47 -13.33 -11.49 5.50
C ALA A 47 -14.03 -11.37 4.14
N GLY A 48 -13.29 -11.55 3.04
CA GLY A 48 -13.83 -11.46 1.67
C GLY A 48 -14.78 -12.61 1.34
N LEU A 49 -14.41 -13.85 1.69
CA LEU A 49 -15.25 -15.03 1.48
C LEU A 49 -16.45 -15.06 2.42
N GLY A 50 -16.29 -14.66 3.68
CA GLY A 50 -17.37 -14.72 4.69
C GLY A 50 -18.40 -13.60 4.58
N GLN A 51 -17.97 -12.35 4.42
CA GLN A 51 -18.86 -11.18 4.50
C GLN A 51 -19.27 -10.60 3.14
N TYR A 52 -18.45 -10.72 2.11
CA TYR A 52 -18.71 -10.05 0.83
C TYR A 52 -19.13 -11.05 -0.27
N ALA A 53 -18.54 -12.25 -0.30
CA ALA A 53 -18.91 -13.28 -1.28
C ALA A 53 -20.30 -13.86 -1.01
N ILE A 54 -20.63 -14.14 0.26
CA ILE A 54 -21.94 -14.69 0.65
C ILE A 54 -23.07 -13.69 0.37
N TYR A 55 -22.81 -12.39 0.51
CA TYR A 55 -23.81 -11.33 0.30
C TYR A 55 -23.84 -10.79 -1.14
N GLY A 56 -23.04 -11.35 -2.06
CA GLY A 56 -23.08 -11.01 -3.48
C GLY A 56 -22.50 -9.65 -3.88
N PHE A 57 -21.78 -8.96 -2.98
CA PHE A 57 -21.23 -7.61 -3.23
C PHE A 57 -19.84 -7.61 -3.91
N ILE A 58 -19.43 -8.72 -4.52
CA ILE A 58 -18.13 -8.82 -5.19
C ILE A 58 -18.25 -8.38 -6.65
N PHE A 59 -17.66 -7.24 -6.97
CA PHE A 59 -17.46 -6.79 -8.35
C PHE A 59 -16.26 -7.53 -8.97
N TYR A 60 -16.50 -8.71 -9.54
CA TYR A 60 -15.46 -9.56 -10.11
C TYR A 60 -14.58 -8.86 -11.15
N THR A 61 -15.16 -8.00 -12.00
CA THR A 61 -14.38 -7.23 -13.00
C THR A 61 -13.36 -6.30 -12.35
N LEU A 62 -13.75 -5.61 -11.27
CA LEU A 62 -12.84 -4.73 -10.53
C LEU A 62 -11.77 -5.54 -9.80
N ALA A 63 -12.16 -6.65 -9.15
CA ALA A 63 -11.24 -7.53 -8.45
C ALA A 63 -10.16 -8.10 -9.39
N ILE A 64 -10.56 -8.61 -10.55
CA ILE A 64 -9.63 -9.13 -11.57
C ILE A 64 -8.74 -8.01 -12.12
N GLY A 65 -9.28 -6.83 -12.39
CA GLY A 65 -8.50 -5.67 -12.84
C GLY A 65 -7.42 -5.27 -11.84
N MET A 66 -7.77 -5.19 -10.55
CA MET A 66 -6.81 -4.90 -9.47
C MET A 66 -5.76 -6.02 -9.31
N LEU A 67 -6.15 -7.28 -9.48
CA LEU A 67 -5.23 -8.41 -9.41
C LEU A 67 -4.22 -8.37 -10.57
N LEU A 68 -4.67 -8.19 -11.81
CA LEU A 68 -3.77 -8.10 -12.96
C LEU A 68 -2.83 -6.90 -12.87
N GLY A 69 -3.35 -5.73 -12.46
CA GLY A 69 -2.54 -4.54 -12.24
C GLY A 69 -1.48 -4.75 -11.16
N SER A 70 -1.85 -5.38 -10.03
CA SER A 70 -0.90 -5.65 -8.95
C SER A 70 0.14 -6.69 -9.34
N LEU A 71 -0.22 -7.76 -10.07
CA LEU A 71 0.74 -8.75 -10.56
C LEU A 71 1.82 -8.11 -11.42
N ILE A 72 1.45 -7.27 -12.40
CA ILE A 72 2.43 -6.59 -13.25
C ILE A 72 3.31 -5.66 -12.41
N GLY A 73 2.71 -4.88 -11.51
CA GLY A 73 3.45 -3.96 -10.64
C GLY A 73 4.44 -4.67 -9.71
N ILE A 74 4.04 -5.81 -9.12
CA ILE A 74 4.90 -6.62 -8.25
C ILE A 74 6.08 -7.20 -9.02
N GLN A 75 5.86 -7.69 -10.25
CA GLN A 75 6.94 -8.23 -11.06
C GLN A 75 7.98 -7.17 -11.40
N VAL A 76 7.55 -5.99 -11.88
CA VAL A 76 8.44 -4.86 -12.16
C VAL A 76 9.16 -4.41 -10.88
N GLY A 77 8.42 -4.25 -9.78
CA GLY A 77 8.97 -3.83 -8.49
C GLY A 77 10.02 -4.80 -7.95
N SER A 78 9.76 -6.10 -8.01
CA SER A 78 10.70 -7.13 -7.54
C SER A 78 12.02 -7.11 -8.29
N LEU A 79 12.00 -6.88 -9.60
CA LEU A 79 13.21 -6.73 -10.40
C LEU A 79 13.99 -5.47 -10.01
N VAL A 80 13.29 -4.35 -9.78
CA VAL A 80 13.92 -3.12 -9.28
C VAL A 80 14.55 -3.32 -7.90
N THR A 81 13.97 -4.13 -7.02
CA THR A 81 14.57 -4.39 -5.70
C THR A 81 15.91 -5.13 -5.74
N LYS A 82 16.24 -5.82 -6.84
CA LYS A 82 17.55 -6.48 -7.01
C LYS A 82 18.68 -5.49 -7.27
N VAL A 83 18.37 -4.36 -7.92
CA VAL A 83 19.35 -3.35 -8.35
C VAL A 83 19.38 -2.11 -7.45
N VAL A 84 18.49 -2.04 -6.45
CA VAL A 84 18.36 -0.91 -5.52
C VAL A 84 18.76 -1.36 -4.11
N PRO A 85 19.61 -0.60 -3.40
CA PRO A 85 19.95 -0.87 -2.02
C PRO A 85 18.71 -0.93 -1.11
N GLY A 86 18.71 -1.87 -0.15
CA GLY A 86 17.60 -2.05 0.80
C GLY A 86 17.27 -0.81 1.64
N THR A 87 18.25 0.08 1.87
CA THR A 87 18.04 1.37 2.56
C THR A 87 17.12 2.30 1.78
N THR A 88 17.29 2.40 0.46
CA THR A 88 16.45 3.19 -0.43
C THR A 88 15.03 2.62 -0.50
N ILE A 89 14.89 1.29 -0.57
CA ILE A 89 13.58 0.61 -0.55
C ILE A 89 12.81 0.93 0.74
N ARG A 90 13.49 0.87 1.90
CA ARG A 90 12.88 1.23 3.20
C ARG A 90 12.46 2.71 3.24
N GLY A 91 13.26 3.61 2.67
CA GLY A 91 12.91 5.04 2.57
C GLY A 91 11.64 5.27 1.73
N PHE A 92 11.50 4.56 0.61
CA PHE A 92 10.30 4.62 -0.22
C PHE A 92 9.07 4.04 0.46
N TYR A 93 9.24 2.88 1.13
CA TYR A 93 8.17 2.31 1.95
C TYR A 93 7.69 3.33 3.00
N ALA A 94 8.61 3.95 3.75
CA ALA A 94 8.26 4.97 4.74
C ALA A 94 7.55 6.19 4.12
N THR A 95 7.97 6.63 2.93
CA THR A 95 7.36 7.76 2.24
C THR A 95 5.93 7.44 1.79
N ALA A 96 5.70 6.26 1.20
CA ALA A 96 4.37 5.82 0.78
C ALA A 96 3.43 5.65 1.98
N VAL A 97 3.95 5.12 3.09
CA VAL A 97 3.25 4.99 4.37
C VAL A 97 2.83 6.37 4.90
N ILE A 98 3.77 7.32 5.01
CA ILE A 98 3.46 8.68 5.50
C ILE A 98 2.43 9.37 4.59
N ALA A 99 2.56 9.24 3.27
CA ALA A 99 1.59 9.81 2.33
C ALA A 99 0.17 9.25 2.54
N GLY A 100 0.04 7.93 2.72
CA GLY A 100 -1.24 7.30 3.02
C GLY A 100 -1.82 7.74 4.36
N PHE A 101 -0.97 7.90 5.38
CA PHE A 101 -1.40 8.40 6.69
C PHE A 101 -1.89 9.85 6.60
N LEU A 102 -1.14 10.73 5.94
CA LEU A 102 -1.54 12.12 5.72
C LEU A 102 -2.88 12.19 4.99
N ASN A 103 -3.04 11.45 3.90
CA ASN A 103 -4.32 11.34 3.19
C ASN A 103 -5.47 10.97 4.14
N ARG A 104 -5.24 9.98 5.00
CA ARG A 104 -6.26 9.52 5.94
C ARG A 104 -6.58 10.59 6.98
N VAL A 105 -5.57 11.26 7.54
CA VAL A 105 -5.75 12.36 8.50
C VAL A 105 -6.57 13.49 7.88
N PHE A 106 -6.31 13.87 6.64
CA PHE A 106 -7.08 14.88 5.93
C PHE A 106 -8.52 14.43 5.61
N ALA A 107 -8.76 13.14 5.40
CA ALA A 107 -10.09 12.59 5.16
C ALA A 107 -10.92 12.34 6.45
N LEU A 108 -10.28 12.30 7.62
CA LEU A 108 -10.94 11.99 8.90
C LEU A 108 -11.98 13.04 9.33
N PRO A 109 -11.70 14.36 9.30
CA PRO A 109 -12.67 15.39 9.69
C PRO A 109 -13.98 15.32 8.90
N THR A 110 -13.88 15.07 7.59
CA THR A 110 -15.05 14.92 6.70
C THR A 110 -15.88 13.68 7.05
N LYS A 111 -15.22 12.57 7.40
CA LYS A 111 -15.92 11.33 7.81
C LYS A 111 -16.60 11.49 9.17
N LEU A 112 -15.97 12.19 10.11
CA LEU A 112 -16.55 12.47 11.43
C LEU A 112 -17.72 13.46 11.35
N SER A 113 -17.66 14.42 10.43
CA SER A 113 -18.77 15.34 10.18
C SER A 113 -20.00 14.65 9.60
N LYS A 114 -19.81 13.69 8.68
CA LYS A 114 -20.90 12.83 8.15
C LYS A 114 -21.54 11.90 9.18
N MET A 115 -20.92 11.74 10.36
CA MET A 115 -21.44 10.94 11.47
C MET A 115 -22.06 11.81 12.58
N ASP A 116 -22.35 13.09 12.30
CA ASP A 116 -22.92 14.07 13.25
C ASP A 116 -22.07 14.33 14.52
N VAL A 117 -20.79 13.93 14.52
CA VAL A 117 -19.89 14.13 15.68
C VAL A 117 -19.27 15.53 15.68
N ILE A 118 -19.11 16.16 14.51
CA ILE A 118 -18.50 17.50 14.34
C ILE A 118 -19.23 18.31 13.28
N SER A 119 -19.50 19.58 13.55
CA SER A 119 -20.13 20.53 12.62
C SER A 119 -19.08 21.22 11.74
N ILE A 120 -18.64 20.54 10.67
CA ILE A 120 -17.81 21.14 9.62
C ILE A 120 -18.70 21.40 8.40
N SER A 121 -18.51 22.54 7.74
CA SER A 121 -19.19 22.81 6.46
C SER A 121 -18.73 21.79 5.41
N ASP A 122 -19.67 21.17 4.68
CA ASP A 122 -19.39 20.16 3.64
C ASP A 122 -18.33 20.61 2.63
N LYS A 123 -18.27 21.91 2.31
CA LYS A 123 -17.25 22.48 1.42
C LYS A 123 -15.84 22.42 2.01
N THR A 124 -15.68 22.75 3.28
CA THR A 124 -14.37 22.73 3.96
C THR A 124 -13.87 21.30 4.12
N GLY A 125 -14.75 20.36 4.46
CA GLY A 125 -14.42 18.93 4.52
C GLY A 125 -14.01 18.37 3.15
N TYR A 126 -14.72 18.73 2.09
CA TYR A 126 -14.38 18.30 0.73
C TYR A 126 -13.02 18.83 0.28
N ILE A 127 -12.71 20.11 0.51
CA ILE A 127 -11.41 20.70 0.14
C ILE A 127 -10.27 20.01 0.88
N LEU A 128 -10.44 19.74 2.18
CA LEU A 128 -9.44 19.06 2.99
C LEU A 128 -9.16 17.64 2.48
N GLU A 129 -10.22 16.89 2.18
CA GLU A 129 -10.12 15.55 1.60
C GLU A 129 -9.38 15.57 0.25
N GLN A 130 -9.72 16.52 -0.63
CA GLN A 130 -9.07 16.67 -1.94
C GLN A 130 -7.59 16.99 -1.82
N ILE A 131 -7.18 17.84 -0.87
CA ILE A 131 -5.76 18.13 -0.61
C ILE A 131 -5.02 16.85 -0.24
N GLY A 132 -5.58 16.07 0.69
CA GLY A 132 -4.98 14.79 1.10
C GLY A 132 -4.89 13.80 -0.06
N VAL A 133 -5.90 13.74 -0.92
CA VAL A 133 -5.92 12.86 -2.10
C VAL A 133 -4.86 13.29 -3.12
N TYR A 134 -4.80 14.58 -3.45
CA TYR A 134 -3.87 15.10 -4.44
C TYR A 134 -2.40 14.92 -3.99
N LEU A 135 -2.10 15.22 -2.72
CA LEU A 135 -0.77 14.98 -2.15
C LEU A 135 -0.37 13.50 -2.23
N PHE A 136 -1.29 12.60 -1.90
CA PHE A 136 -1.05 11.16 -1.99
C PHE A 136 -0.73 10.72 -3.43
N PHE A 137 -1.56 11.13 -4.40
CA PHE A 137 -1.35 10.77 -5.80
C PHE A 137 -0.07 11.36 -6.39
N ILE A 138 0.34 12.57 -5.99
CA ILE A 138 1.64 13.14 -6.40
C ILE A 138 2.79 12.26 -5.92
N VAL A 139 2.81 11.91 -4.63
CA VAL A 139 3.88 11.11 -4.04
C VAL A 139 3.97 9.74 -4.72
N ILE A 140 2.84 9.08 -4.92
CA ILE A 140 2.78 7.78 -5.60
C ILE A 140 3.20 7.89 -7.07
N SER A 141 2.83 8.96 -7.77
CA SER A 141 3.20 9.17 -9.18
C SER A 141 4.70 9.38 -9.33
N ILE A 142 5.31 10.20 -8.47
CA ILE A 142 6.78 10.40 -8.45
C ILE A 142 7.49 9.08 -8.18
N PHE A 143 7.00 8.31 -7.21
CA PHE A 143 7.55 7.00 -6.89
C PHE A 143 7.44 6.03 -8.07
N ALA A 144 6.26 5.94 -8.69
CA ALA A 144 6.04 5.05 -9.84
C ALA A 144 6.95 5.42 -11.02
N LEU A 145 7.06 6.71 -11.36
CA LEU A 145 7.96 7.19 -12.41
C LEU A 145 9.42 6.84 -12.10
N TRP A 146 9.84 6.98 -10.85
CA TRP A 146 11.19 6.59 -10.42
C TRP A 146 11.42 5.08 -10.55
N VAL A 147 10.45 4.24 -10.15
CA VAL A 147 10.53 2.78 -10.30
C VAL A 147 10.68 2.40 -11.77
N PHE A 148 9.87 2.97 -12.66
CA PHE A 148 9.99 2.72 -14.10
C PHE A 148 11.31 3.24 -14.67
N TYR A 149 11.78 4.41 -14.24
CA TYR A 149 13.08 4.94 -14.64
C TYR A 149 14.21 3.98 -14.26
N VAL A 150 14.24 3.49 -13.02
CA VAL A 150 15.25 2.52 -12.55
C VAL A 150 15.14 1.21 -13.31
N PHE A 151 13.91 0.73 -13.55
CA PHE A 151 13.66 -0.49 -14.31
C PHE A 151 14.21 -0.41 -15.74
N PHE A 152 13.91 0.66 -16.47
CA PHE A 152 14.35 0.83 -17.86
C PHE A 152 15.85 1.11 -17.97
N THR A 153 16.41 1.89 -17.04
CA THR A 153 17.86 2.19 -17.03
C THR A 153 18.71 0.96 -16.69
N ASN A 154 18.20 0.06 -15.84
CA ASN A 154 18.93 -1.15 -15.42
C ASN A 154 18.50 -2.41 -16.19
N ILE A 155 17.73 -2.28 -17.28
CA ILE A 155 17.20 -3.43 -18.03
C ILE A 155 18.30 -4.35 -18.59
N LYS A 156 19.49 -3.81 -18.88
CA LYS A 156 20.65 -4.59 -19.35
C LYS A 156 21.27 -5.44 -18.24
N THR A 157 21.39 -4.88 -17.04
CA THR A 157 21.87 -5.60 -15.85
C THR A 157 20.88 -6.68 -15.43
N LEU A 158 19.58 -6.35 -15.44
CA LEU A 158 18.49 -7.29 -15.13
C LEU A 158 18.34 -8.43 -16.16
N LYS A 159 18.66 -8.19 -17.43
CA LYS A 159 18.75 -9.22 -18.47
C LYS A 159 20.09 -9.97 -18.46
N GLY A 160 21.14 -9.37 -17.88
CA GLY A 160 22.51 -9.87 -17.86
C GLY A 160 22.80 -10.89 -16.76
N GLU A 161 22.00 -10.96 -15.70
CA GLU A 161 22.08 -11.98 -14.64
C GLU A 161 21.69 -13.41 -15.09
N GLY A 162 21.49 -13.64 -16.40
CA GLY A 162 21.47 -14.96 -17.00
C GLY A 162 22.86 -15.56 -17.28
N VAL A 163 23.94 -14.80 -17.04
CA VAL A 163 25.32 -15.28 -17.19
C VAL A 163 26.12 -14.81 -15.98
N HIS A 164 26.05 -15.55 -14.88
CA HIS A 164 27.21 -16.03 -14.13
C HIS A 164 26.71 -16.90 -12.97
N SER A 165 27.26 -18.11 -12.96
CA SER A 165 27.04 -19.22 -12.03
C SER A 165 27.41 -18.89 -10.59
#